data_AF-A0A975AS84-F1
#
_entry.id   AF-A0A975AS84-F1
#
_cell.length_a   1.000
_cell.length_b   1.000
_cell.length_c   1.000
_cell.angle_alpha   90.00
_cell.angle_beta   90.00
_cell.angle_gamma   90.00
#
_symmetry.space_group_name_H-M   'P 1'
#
loop_
_entity.id
_entity.type
_entity.pdbx_description
1 polymer ?
#
loop_
_entity_poly.entity_id
_entity_poly.type
_entity_poly.pdbx_seq_one_letter_code
_entity_poly.pdbx_strand_id
1 'polypeptide(L)'
;MELLTLDHFTGHVNETFPAALNEGEVPFVLVEARGLPTGGIAARAPFALLFRNASAFLFPQQTYRMQHPRLGEIGVFLVPVARERDGFLYQAIFN
;
A
#
# COMPACT_ATOMS: atom_id res chain seq x y z
N MET A 1 14.32 3.83 -13.60
CA MET A 1 13.24 3.76 -12.60
C MET A 1 13.84 3.14 -11.36
N GLU A 2 13.80 3.84 -10.24
CA GLU A 2 14.30 3.31 -8.98
C GLU A 2 13.38 2.20 -8.47
N LEU A 3 13.96 1.09 -8.00
CA LEU A 3 13.20 -0.05 -7.51
C LEU A 3 12.74 0.24 -6.08
N LEU A 4 11.43 0.20 -5.83
CA LEU A 4 10.89 0.36 -4.49
C LEU A 4 11.31 -0.81 -3.58
N THR A 5 11.84 -0.51 -2.41
CA THR A 5 12.24 -1.48 -1.38
C THR A 5 11.45 -1.27 -0.10
N LEU A 6 11.54 -2.22 0.83
CA LEU A 6 10.91 -2.12 2.14
C LEU A 6 11.35 -0.86 2.91
N ASP A 7 12.63 -0.48 2.80
CA ASP A 7 13.20 0.66 3.52
C ASP A 7 12.59 2.00 3.10
N HIS A 8 12.02 2.08 1.90
CA HIS A 8 11.26 3.25 1.47
C HIS A 8 9.94 3.42 2.25
N PHE A 9 9.42 2.39 2.92
CA PHE A 9 8.11 2.41 3.58
C PHE A 9 8.14 2.24 5.09
N THR A 10 9.17 1.58 5.65
CA THR A 10 9.26 1.31 7.09
C THR A 10 9.21 2.57 7.94
N GLY A 11 9.80 3.66 7.47
CA GLY A 11 9.75 4.98 8.12
C GLY A 11 8.43 5.73 8.01
N HIS A 12 7.44 5.20 7.27
CA HIS A 12 6.18 5.87 6.95
C HIS A 12 4.95 5.08 7.44
N VAL A 13 5.15 4.12 8.35
CA VAL A 13 4.04 3.44 9.02
C VAL A 13 3.26 4.44 9.89
N ASN A 14 1.94 4.36 9.83
CA ASN A 14 0.92 5.29 10.32
C ASN A 14 0.79 6.60 9.54
N GLU A 15 1.54 6.79 8.45
CA GLU A 15 1.32 7.91 7.53
C GLU A 15 0.22 7.60 6.51
N THR A 16 -0.41 8.66 6.00
CA THR A 16 -1.49 8.58 5.02
C THR A 16 -0.92 8.69 3.61
N PHE A 17 -1.37 7.79 2.74
CA PHE A 17 -1.10 7.76 1.31
C PHE A 17 -2.43 8.03 0.59
N PRO A 18 -2.72 9.28 0.19
CA PRO A 18 -3.93 9.59 -0.57
C PRO A 18 -3.88 8.90 -1.93
N ALA A 19 -4.94 8.19 -2.30
CA ALA A 19 -5.08 7.53 -3.59
C ALA A 19 -6.05 8.29 -4.48
N ALA A 20 -5.63 8.64 -5.69
CA ALA A 20 -6.48 9.29 -6.67
C ALA A 20 -7.58 8.34 -7.18
N LEU A 21 -8.82 8.79 -7.10
CA LEU A 21 -10.03 8.16 -7.62
C LEU A 21 -10.84 9.20 -8.41
N ASN A 22 -11.75 8.76 -9.28
CA ASN A 22 -12.40 9.62 -10.30
C ASN A 22 -12.86 11.02 -9.81
N GLU A 23 -13.39 11.11 -8.60
CA GLU A 23 -13.97 12.35 -8.06
C GLU A 23 -13.18 12.93 -6.85
N GLY A 24 -11.96 12.45 -6.60
CA GLY A 24 -11.12 12.98 -5.52
C GLY A 24 -10.05 12.01 -5.02
N GLU A 25 -9.54 12.27 -3.83
CA GLU A 25 -8.55 11.42 -3.19
C GLU A 25 -9.16 10.70 -2.00
N VAL A 26 -8.77 9.44 -1.81
CA VAL A 26 -9.20 8.63 -0.68
C VAL A 26 -7.99 8.25 0.17
N PRO A 27 -8.05 8.45 1.50
CA PRO A 27 -6.92 8.17 2.37
C PRO A 27 -6.75 6.67 2.60
N PHE A 28 -5.52 6.17 2.39
CA PHE A 28 -5.08 4.87 2.84
C PHE A 28 -3.94 5.06 3.85
N VAL A 29 -4.11 4.58 5.07
CA VAL A 29 -3.08 4.67 6.10
C VAL A 29 -2.22 3.41 6.03
N LEU A 30 -0.90 3.56 5.91
CA LEU A 30 0.02 2.42 5.96
C LEU A 30 0.07 1.91 7.41
N VAL A 31 -0.46 0.73 7.70
CA VAL A 31 -0.50 0.19 9.07
C VAL A 31 0.59 -0.85 9.33
N GLU A 32 1.15 -1.46 8.29
CA GLU A 32 2.25 -2.41 8.40
C GLU A 32 3.12 -2.38 7.15
N ALA A 33 4.43 -2.45 7.33
CA ALA A 33 5.39 -2.73 6.27
C ALA A 33 6.33 -3.83 6.78
N ARG A 34 6.39 -4.97 6.07
CA ARG A 34 7.21 -6.11 6.51
C ARG A 34 7.84 -6.86 5.35
N GLY A 35 9.01 -7.44 5.61
CA GLY A 35 9.67 -8.36 4.70
C GLY A 35 8.88 -9.68 4.54
N LEU A 36 9.02 -10.30 3.38
CA LEU A 36 8.53 -11.63 3.09
C LEU A 36 9.72 -12.60 2.91
N PRO A 37 9.54 -13.91 3.16
CA PRO A 37 10.57 -14.90 2.87
C PRO A 37 10.99 -14.88 1.40
N THR A 38 12.30 -14.91 1.15
CA THR A 38 12.88 -15.00 -0.19
C THR A 38 12.86 -16.46 -0.66
N GLY A 39 11.97 -16.77 -1.61
CA GLY A 39 11.85 -18.13 -2.19
C GLY A 39 12.71 -18.39 -3.44
N GLY A 40 13.47 -17.41 -3.93
CA GLY A 40 14.25 -17.54 -5.17
C GLY A 40 15.02 -16.28 -5.55
N ILE A 41 15.50 -16.21 -6.80
CA ILE A 41 16.22 -15.05 -7.36
C ILE A 41 15.19 -14.01 -7.81
N ALA A 42 14.84 -13.11 -6.90
CA ALA A 42 13.98 -11.97 -7.19
C ALA A 42 14.82 -10.70 -7.42
N ALA A 43 14.28 -9.73 -8.17
CA ALA A 43 14.96 -8.46 -8.43
C ALA A 43 15.10 -7.61 -7.15
N ARG A 44 14.25 -7.84 -6.15
CA ARG A 44 14.36 -7.29 -4.78
C ARG A 44 14.01 -8.35 -3.74
N ALA A 45 14.39 -8.09 -2.49
CA ALA A 45 13.79 -8.80 -1.36
C ALA A 45 12.27 -8.49 -1.33
N PRO A 46 11.40 -9.51 -1.33
CA PRO A 46 9.98 -9.29 -1.36
C PRO A 46 9.49 -8.71 -0.04
N PHE A 47 8.48 -7.87 -0.11
CA PHE A 47 7.86 -7.27 1.06
C PHE A 47 6.36 -7.06 0.84
N ALA A 48 5.63 -6.98 1.96
CA ALA A 48 4.22 -6.67 1.98
C ALA A 48 3.99 -5.33 2.69
N LEU A 49 3.04 -4.57 2.16
CA LEU A 49 2.46 -3.41 2.81
C LEU A 49 1.00 -3.71 3.13
N LEU A 50 0.54 -3.31 4.31
CA LEU A 50 -0.86 -3.37 4.70
C LEU A 50 -1.36 -1.95 4.91
N PHE A 51 -2.44 -1.60 4.23
CA PHE A 51 -3.10 -0.31 4.33
C PHE A 51 -4.48 -0.47 4.92
N ARG A 52 -4.90 0.52 5.72
CA ARG A 52 -6.28 0.66 6.18
C ARG A 52 -6.97 1.78 5.42
N ASN A 53 -8.20 1.54 5.02
CA ASN A 53 -9.10 2.56 4.50
C ASN A 53 -10.33 2.65 5.40
N ALA A 54 -10.69 3.86 5.83
CA ALA A 54 -11.80 4.08 6.76
C ALA A 54 -13.19 4.21 6.10
N SER A 55 -13.27 4.07 4.77
CA SER A 55 -14.53 4.12 4.04
C SER A 55 -15.46 2.98 4.45
N ALA A 56 -16.76 3.29 4.53
CA ALA A 56 -17.81 2.31 4.68
C ALA A 56 -17.97 1.42 3.43
N PHE A 57 -17.43 1.86 2.28
CA PHE A 57 -17.49 1.15 1.02
C PHE A 57 -16.20 0.36 0.78
N LEU A 58 -16.36 -0.85 0.25
CA LEU A 58 -15.26 -1.66 -0.23
C LEU A 58 -14.74 -1.10 -1.55
N PHE A 59 -13.45 -0.77 -1.60
CA PHE A 59 -12.79 -0.42 -2.84
C PHE A 59 -12.28 -1.68 -3.56
N PRO A 60 -12.36 -1.75 -4.90
CA PRO A 60 -12.02 -2.96 -5.63
C PRO A 60 -10.51 -3.21 -5.66
N GLN A 61 -10.12 -4.44 -5.98
CA GLN A 61 -8.73 -4.77 -6.25
C GLN A 61 -8.26 -4.09 -7.55
N GLN A 62 -7.26 -3.21 -7.46
CA GLN A 62 -6.66 -2.53 -8.61
C GLN A 62 -5.35 -1.83 -8.22
N THR A 63 -4.67 -1.24 -9.22
CA THR A 63 -3.56 -0.32 -8.98
C THR A 63 -4.09 1.08 -8.65
N TYR A 64 -3.79 1.55 -7.45
CA TYR A 64 -4.08 2.91 -7.00
C TYR A 64 -2.88 3.80 -7.25
N ARG A 65 -3.10 4.99 -7.81
CA ARG A 65 -2.06 6.04 -7.85
C ARG A 65 -2.06 6.76 -6.51
N MET A 66 -1.08 6.42 -5.68
CA MET A 66 -0.95 6.95 -4.33
C MET A 66 0.11 8.05 -4.29
N GLN A 67 -0.16 9.12 -3.55
CA GLN A 67 0.79 10.20 -3.35
C GLN A 67 1.41 10.10 -1.96
N HIS A 68 2.68 10.48 -1.84
CA HIS A 68 3.35 10.61 -0.55
C HIS A 68 4.44 11.70 -0.63
N PRO A 69 4.55 12.63 0.35
CA PRO A 69 5.47 13.76 0.26
C PRO A 69 6.94 13.40 -0.01
N ARG A 70 7.39 12.24 0.48
CA ARG A 70 8.78 11.76 0.30
C ARG A 70 8.99 10.79 -0.85
N LEU A 71 7.95 10.06 -1.25
CA LEU A 71 8.06 9.02 -2.29
C LEU A 71 7.50 9.49 -3.64
N GLY A 72 6.85 10.65 -3.69
CA GLY A 72 6.15 11.15 -4.86
C GLY A 72 4.88 10.36 -5.16
N GLU A 73 4.55 10.27 -6.44
CA GLU A 73 3.45 9.44 -6.92
C GLU A 73 3.94 8.01 -7.17
N ILE A 74 3.26 7.04 -6.58
CA ILE A 74 3.55 5.61 -6.73
C ILE A 74 2.28 4.83 -7.11
N GLY A 75 2.39 3.95 -8.09
CA GLY A 75 1.34 2.99 -8.42
C GLY A 75 1.41 1.78 -7.50
N VAL A 76 0.41 1.56 -6.65
CA VAL A 76 0.36 0.44 -5.70
C VAL A 76 -0.81 -0.46 -6.02
N PHE A 77 -0.53 -1.72 -6.33
CA PHE A 77 -1.57 -2.73 -6.53
C PHE A 77 -2.11 -3.21 -5.18
N LEU A 78 -3.34 -2.80 -4.86
CA LEU A 78 -4.01 -3.11 -3.60
C LEU A 78 -5.06 -4.19 -3.79
N VAL A 79 -5.05 -5.18 -2.90
CA VAL A 79 -6.04 -6.24 -2.79
C VAL A 79 -6.74 -6.10 -1.44
N PRO A 80 -8.08 -6.01 -1.36
CA PRO A 80 -8.78 -6.06 -0.09
C PRO A 80 -8.63 -7.45 0.55
N VAL A 81 -8.18 -7.50 1.81
CA VAL A 81 -7.88 -8.76 2.52
C VAL A 81 -8.75 -9.00 3.75
N ALA A 82 -9.32 -7.96 4.35
CA ALA A 82 -10.22 -8.09 5.50
C ALA A 82 -11.15 -6.89 5.66
N ARG A 83 -12.30 -7.12 6.30
CA ARG A 83 -13.16 -6.07 6.84
C ARG A 83 -12.87 -5.90 8.34
N GLU A 84 -12.70 -4.67 8.77
CA GLU A 84 -12.54 -4.30 10.18
C GLU A 84 -13.74 -3.46 10.66
N ARG A 85 -13.76 -3.14 11.96
CA ARG A 85 -14.80 -2.25 12.53
C ARG A 85 -14.78 -0.87 11.88
N ASP A 86 -13.58 -0.35 11.63
CA ASP A 86 -13.37 1.01 11.15
C ASP A 86 -13.06 1.07 9.64
N GLY A 87 -13.47 0.05 8.86
CA GLY A 87 -13.30 0.03 7.41
C GLY A 87 -12.73 -1.28 6.88
N PHE A 88 -11.73 -1.20 6.00
CA PHE A 88 -11.17 -2.36 5.30
C PHE A 88 -9.64 -2.33 5.27
N LEU A 89 -9.03 -3.51 5.28
CA LEU A 89 -7.60 -3.71 5.10
C LEU A 89 -7.29 -4.13 3.68
N TYR A 90 -6.20 -3.58 3.15
CA TYR A 90 -5.73 -3.79 1.79
C TYR A 90 -4.25 -4.14 1.81
N GLN A 91 -3.86 -5.14 1.03
CA GLN A 91 -2.47 -5.58 0.94
C GLN A 91 -1.89 -5.25 -0.42
N ALA A 92 -0.62 -4.82 -0.43
CA ALA A 92 0.24 -4.82 -1.60
C ALA A 92 1.41 -5.78 -1.36
N ILE A 93 1.80 -6.53 -2.40
CA ILE A 93 2.98 -7.38 -2.40
C ILE A 93 3.93 -6.91 -3.48
N PHE A 94 5.19 -6.75 -3.09
CA PHE A 94 6.27 -6.30 -3.94
C PHE A 94 7.31 -7.43 -4.03
N ASN A 95 7.59 -7.95 -5.23
CA ASN A 95 8.57 -9.02 -5.53
C ASN A 95 9.76 -8.53 -6.36
#